data_AF-A0AAW2ZX78-F1
#
_entry.id   AF-A0AAW2ZX78-F1
#
_cell.length_a   1.000
_cell.length_b   1.000
_cell.length_c   1.000
_cell.angle_alpha   90.00
_cell.angle_beta   90.00
_cell.angle_gamma   90.00
#
_symmetry.space_group_name_H-M   'P 1'
#
loop_
_entity.id
_entity.type
_entity.pdbx_description
1 polymer ?
#
loop_
_entity_poly.entity_id
_entity_poly.type
_entity_poly.pdbx_seq_one_letter_code
_entity_poly.pdbx_strand_id
1 'polypeptide(L)'
;MGKKKAIPSGSVGPATTTSREAPGKDDGASQPAKTAALPVKPFVLPNTLTDEEEFVGIFPCPFWPVRFVITVMALVLLGASCIRAFTIRMLSVQTYGYIIHEFDPWFNYRAAEYMSAHGWSAFFSWFDYMSWYPLGRPVGTTTYPGLQLTAVAIHRALAAAGVPMSLNNV
;
A
#
# COMPACT_ATOMS: atom_id res chain seq x y z
N MET A 1 52.90 4.98 51.35
CA MET A 1 53.01 3.55 51.73
C MET A 1 53.19 2.74 50.44
N GLY A 2 54.15 1.83 50.21
CA GLY A 2 55.03 1.06 51.11
C GLY A 2 54.25 -0.08 51.80
N LYS A 3 54.53 -1.38 51.64
CA LYS A 3 55.77 -2.11 51.26
C LYS A 3 55.48 -3.45 50.53
N LYS A 4 56.53 -4.10 49.99
CA LYS A 4 56.52 -5.49 49.42
C LYS A 4 56.72 -6.58 50.50
N LYS A 5 56.27 -7.83 50.22
CA LYS A 5 56.79 -9.19 50.61
C LYS A 5 55.62 -10.21 50.67
N ALA A 6 55.74 -11.53 50.43
CA ALA A 6 56.77 -12.39 49.81
C ALA A 6 56.17 -13.81 49.50
N ILE A 7 56.91 -14.68 48.77
CA ILE A 7 56.49 -15.99 48.21
C ILE A 7 57.65 -17.01 48.42
N PRO A 8 57.43 -18.29 48.83
CA PRO A 8 57.58 -19.43 47.89
C PRO A 8 56.85 -20.77 48.24
N SER A 9 56.91 -21.75 47.32
CA SER A 9 56.82 -23.24 47.53
C SER A 9 55.43 -23.86 47.82
N GLY A 10 55.03 -25.09 47.45
CA GLY A 10 55.63 -26.26 46.73
C GLY A 10 54.93 -27.57 47.21
N SER A 11 55.00 -28.76 46.58
CA SER A 11 55.43 -29.23 45.23
C SER A 11 55.27 -30.77 45.10
N VAL A 12 55.22 -31.33 43.87
CA VAL A 12 55.34 -32.79 43.50
C VAL A 12 54.07 -33.69 43.64
N GLY A 13 53.93 -34.68 42.73
CA GLY A 13 52.86 -35.71 42.67
C GLY A 13 53.19 -37.01 43.44
N PRO A 14 53.04 -38.26 42.92
CA PRO A 14 52.55 -38.73 41.60
C PRO A 14 51.43 -39.81 41.70
N ALA A 15 51.17 -40.53 40.60
CA ALA A 15 50.19 -41.64 40.53
C ALA A 15 50.75 -43.00 41.01
N THR A 16 49.90 -43.82 41.66
CA THR A 16 50.06 -45.28 41.75
C THR A 16 48.70 -46.01 41.82
N THR A 17 48.55 -46.98 40.92
CA THR A 17 47.64 -48.13 40.86
C THR A 17 47.13 -48.69 42.21
N THR A 18 45.84 -49.07 42.27
CA THR A 18 45.39 -50.41 42.74
C THR A 18 43.89 -50.62 42.48
N SER A 19 43.56 -51.75 41.87
CA SER A 19 42.21 -52.24 41.57
C SER A 19 41.46 -52.71 42.82
N ARG A 20 40.13 -52.64 42.81
CA ARG A 20 39.29 -53.64 43.49
C ARG A 20 37.94 -53.80 42.80
N GLU A 21 37.50 -55.05 42.69
CA GLU A 21 36.37 -55.48 41.87
C GLU A 21 35.23 -56.05 42.73
N ALA A 22 33.99 -55.62 42.43
CA ALA A 22 32.70 -56.29 42.72
C ALA A 22 32.35 -56.62 44.19
N PRO A 23 31.12 -57.11 44.51
CA PRO A 23 29.91 -57.24 43.69
C PRO A 23 28.71 -56.43 44.22
N GLY A 24 27.55 -56.55 43.55
CA GLY A 24 26.40 -55.67 43.75
C GLY A 24 25.46 -56.01 44.91
N LYS A 25 24.49 -55.11 45.13
CA LYS A 25 23.21 -55.42 45.76
C LYS A 25 22.09 -54.54 45.18
N ASP A 26 21.21 -55.23 44.49
CA ASP A 26 19.85 -54.89 44.10
C ASP A 26 18.98 -54.43 45.29
N ASP A 27 18.14 -53.40 45.07
CA ASP A 27 16.81 -53.21 45.66
C ASP A 27 16.14 -51.95 45.06
N GLY A 28 14.83 -51.97 44.84
CA GLY A 28 14.13 -51.01 43.96
C GLY A 28 13.69 -49.69 44.60
N ALA A 29 13.68 -48.62 43.79
CA ALA A 29 13.02 -47.34 44.11
C ALA A 29 12.34 -46.74 42.87
N SER A 30 11.12 -46.22 43.06
CA SER A 30 10.22 -45.69 42.02
C SER A 30 10.73 -44.40 41.37
N GLN A 31 10.69 -44.32 40.04
CA GLN A 31 10.91 -43.06 39.30
C GLN A 31 9.61 -42.25 39.20
N PRO A 32 9.61 -40.93 39.51
CA PRO A 32 8.45 -40.08 39.29
C PRO A 32 8.25 -39.83 37.78
N ALA A 33 6.98 -39.79 37.35
CA ALA A 33 6.62 -39.59 35.96
C ALA A 33 7.15 -38.25 35.43
N LYS A 34 7.92 -38.28 34.34
CA LYS A 34 8.28 -37.08 33.59
C LYS A 34 7.04 -36.57 32.86
N THR A 35 6.43 -35.50 33.38
CA THR A 35 5.40 -34.74 32.66
C THR A 35 6.00 -34.18 31.38
N ALA A 36 5.74 -34.86 30.25
CA ALA A 36 6.19 -34.40 28.94
C ALA A 36 5.43 -33.13 28.58
N ALA A 37 6.08 -31.97 28.69
CA ALA A 37 5.56 -30.74 28.13
C ALA A 37 5.42 -30.91 26.61
N LEU A 38 4.22 -30.63 26.08
CA LEU A 38 3.99 -30.64 24.64
C LEU A 38 4.93 -29.64 23.96
N PRO A 39 5.51 -29.96 22.78
CA PRO A 39 6.39 -29.05 22.08
C PRO A 39 5.58 -27.85 21.58
N VAL A 40 5.71 -26.71 22.25
CA VAL A 40 5.22 -25.43 21.76
C VAL A 40 6.03 -25.09 20.51
N LYS A 41 5.46 -25.35 19.32
CA LYS A 41 6.00 -24.80 18.08
C LYS A 41 5.99 -23.28 18.20
N PRO A 42 7.13 -22.59 17.98
CA PRO A 42 7.12 -21.13 17.93
C PRO A 42 6.23 -20.68 16.78
N PHE A 43 5.30 -19.76 17.06
CA PHE A 43 4.51 -19.10 16.02
C PHE A 43 5.44 -18.16 15.24
N VAL A 44 5.97 -18.65 14.13
CA VAL A 44 6.79 -17.86 13.20
C VAL A 44 5.83 -17.16 12.26
N LEU A 45 5.87 -15.83 12.22
CA LEU A 45 5.14 -15.05 11.21
C LEU A 45 5.69 -15.41 9.82
N PRO A 46 4.82 -15.69 8.83
CA PRO A 46 5.26 -16.08 7.49
C PRO A 46 5.93 -14.88 6.81
N ASN A 47 7.21 -15.03 6.47
CA ASN A 47 8.02 -13.95 5.88
C ASN A 47 7.82 -13.79 4.36
N THR A 48 6.93 -14.59 3.75
CA THR A 48 6.65 -14.63 2.30
C THR A 48 5.18 -14.95 2.05
N LEU A 49 4.54 -14.24 1.10
CA LEU A 49 3.13 -14.42 0.70
C LEU A 49 2.91 -15.67 -0.19
N THR A 50 3.45 -16.82 0.24
CA THR A 50 3.51 -18.07 -0.54
C THR A 50 3.32 -19.34 0.31
N ASP A 51 2.66 -19.24 1.47
CA ASP A 51 2.21 -20.42 2.22
C ASP A 51 0.86 -20.89 1.65
N GLU A 52 0.94 -21.61 0.53
CA GLU A 52 -0.21 -21.94 -0.32
C GLU A 52 -0.94 -23.23 0.10
N GLU A 53 -0.50 -23.88 1.19
CA GLU A 53 -0.97 -25.20 1.63
C GLU A 53 -1.91 -25.17 2.86
N GLU A 54 -2.09 -24.02 3.54
CA GLU A 54 -2.72 -23.95 4.88
C GLU A 54 -3.98 -23.07 4.95
N PHE A 55 -4.96 -23.28 4.06
CA PHE A 55 -6.33 -22.76 4.27
C PHE A 55 -7.45 -23.78 4.05
N VAL A 56 -7.27 -24.76 3.15
CA VAL A 56 -8.26 -25.84 2.95
C VAL A 56 -7.53 -27.18 2.73
N GLY A 57 -7.06 -27.79 3.83
CA GLY A 57 -6.31 -29.05 3.85
C GLY A 57 -7.14 -30.30 3.51
N ILE A 58 -7.92 -30.25 2.42
CA ILE A 58 -8.86 -31.29 1.98
C ILE A 58 -8.62 -31.69 0.51
N PHE A 59 -8.03 -30.83 -0.33
CA PHE A 59 -7.78 -31.13 -1.75
C PHE A 59 -6.41 -30.63 -2.25
N PRO A 60 -5.59 -31.48 -2.92
CA PRO A 60 -4.31 -31.10 -3.50
C PRO A 60 -4.48 -30.40 -4.86
N CYS A 61 -5.25 -29.31 -4.88
CA CYS A 61 -5.42 -28.48 -6.07
C CYS A 61 -4.39 -27.34 -6.05
N PRO A 62 -3.67 -27.05 -7.16
CA PRO A 62 -2.84 -25.86 -7.21
C PRO A 62 -3.71 -24.62 -6.95
N PHE A 63 -3.22 -23.74 -6.08
CA PHE A 63 -3.86 -22.48 -5.68
C PHE A 63 -3.99 -21.46 -6.83
N TRP A 64 -3.16 -21.58 -7.86
CA TRP A 64 -3.09 -20.64 -8.99
C TRP A 64 -4.41 -20.48 -9.77
N PRO A 65 -5.09 -21.56 -10.25
CA PRO A 65 -6.41 -21.44 -10.86
C PRO A 65 -7.47 -20.84 -9.93
N VAL A 66 -7.42 -21.11 -8.61
CA VAL A 66 -8.37 -20.52 -7.65
C VAL A 66 -8.15 -19.01 -7.53
N ARG A 67 -6.89 -18.57 -7.39
CA ARG A 67 -6.53 -17.14 -7.39
C ARG A 67 -6.87 -16.47 -8.73
N PHE A 68 -6.69 -17.15 -9.86
CA PHE A 68 -7.11 -16.65 -11.17
C PHE A 68 -8.64 -16.45 -11.26
N VAL A 69 -9.44 -17.42 -10.81
CA VAL A 69 -10.90 -17.27 -10.78
C VAL A 69 -11.34 -16.13 -9.86
N ILE A 70 -10.73 -16.02 -8.67
CA ILE A 70 -11.02 -14.92 -7.73
C ILE A 70 -10.63 -13.55 -8.30
N THR A 71 -9.46 -13.42 -8.95
CA THR A 71 -9.05 -12.14 -9.55
C THR A 71 -9.90 -11.78 -10.76
N VAL A 72 -10.27 -12.73 -11.62
CA VAL A 72 -11.21 -12.48 -12.72
C VAL A 72 -12.57 -12.05 -12.18
N MET A 73 -13.11 -12.72 -11.17
CA MET A 73 -14.36 -12.33 -10.50
C MET A 73 -14.25 -10.92 -9.89
N ALA A 74 -13.16 -10.60 -9.20
CA ALA A 74 -12.91 -9.29 -8.62
C ALA A 74 -12.84 -8.19 -9.68
N LEU A 75 -12.20 -8.44 -10.84
CA LEU A 75 -12.14 -7.50 -11.95
C LEU A 75 -13.52 -7.28 -12.61
N VAL A 76 -14.33 -8.33 -12.74
CA VAL A 76 -15.72 -8.21 -13.22
C VAL A 76 -16.58 -7.38 -12.27
N LEU A 77 -16.49 -7.64 -10.96
CA LEU A 77 -17.20 -6.88 -9.93
C LEU A 77 -16.73 -5.42 -9.86
N LEU A 78 -15.42 -5.17 -9.97
CA LEU A 78 -14.85 -3.83 -10.05
C LEU A 78 -15.36 -3.08 -11.28
N GLY A 79 -15.28 -3.68 -12.47
CA GLY A 79 -15.81 -3.10 -13.72
C GLY A 79 -17.30 -2.79 -13.64
N ALA A 80 -18.11 -3.71 -13.10
CA ALA A 80 -19.53 -3.48 -12.85
C ALA A 80 -19.76 -2.31 -11.88
N SER A 81 -18.98 -2.21 -10.79
CA SER A 81 -19.07 -1.12 -9.83
C SER A 81 -18.73 0.24 -10.46
N CYS A 82 -17.71 0.30 -11.32
CA CYS A 82 -17.31 1.52 -12.03
C CYS A 82 -18.41 1.97 -13.00
N ILE A 83 -19.00 1.04 -13.76
CA ILE A 83 -20.12 1.33 -14.68
C ILE A 83 -21.32 1.86 -13.89
N ARG A 84 -21.71 1.22 -12.77
CA ARG A 84 -22.79 1.71 -11.91
C ARG A 84 -22.48 3.10 -11.34
N ALA A 85 -21.28 3.33 -10.81
CA ALA A 85 -20.83 4.60 -10.27
C ALA A 85 -20.81 5.74 -11.32
N PHE A 86 -20.53 5.42 -12.58
CA PHE A 86 -20.65 6.34 -13.71
C PHE A 86 -22.11 6.64 -14.05
N THR A 87 -22.96 5.63 -14.21
CA THR A 87 -24.39 5.83 -14.55
C THR A 87 -25.13 6.70 -13.53
N ILE A 88 -24.82 6.56 -12.24
CA ILE A 88 -25.42 7.39 -11.17
C ILE A 88 -24.99 8.87 -11.31
N ARG A 89 -23.73 9.13 -11.69
CA ARG A 89 -23.24 10.51 -11.90
C ARG A 89 -23.84 11.16 -13.15
N MET A 90 -24.18 10.38 -14.17
CA MET A 90 -24.81 10.87 -15.40
C MET A 90 -26.30 11.19 -15.26
N LEU A 91 -26.96 10.84 -14.15
CA LEU A 91 -28.40 11.09 -13.93
C LEU A 91 -28.79 12.56 -14.11
N SER A 92 -27.97 13.50 -13.61
CA SER A 92 -28.23 14.94 -13.76
C SER A 92 -28.20 15.36 -15.23
N VAL A 93 -27.18 14.91 -15.97
CA VAL A 93 -27.01 15.22 -17.39
C VAL A 93 -28.13 14.61 -18.25
N GLN A 94 -28.60 13.41 -17.91
CA GLN A 94 -29.73 12.77 -18.59
C GLN A 94 -31.07 13.46 -18.33
N THR A 95 -31.24 14.08 -17.16
CA THR A 95 -32.51 14.72 -16.75
C THR A 95 -32.58 16.20 -17.17
N TYR A 96 -31.47 16.92 -17.04
CA TYR A 96 -31.40 18.38 -17.21
C TYR A 96 -30.54 18.83 -18.42
N GLY A 97 -29.86 17.90 -19.09
CA GLY A 97 -29.02 18.16 -20.26
C GLY A 97 -27.56 18.49 -19.92
N TYR A 98 -26.78 18.76 -20.98
CA TYR A 98 -25.36 19.13 -20.89
C TYR A 98 -25.20 20.61 -20.50
N ILE A 99 -25.30 20.90 -19.20
CA ILE A 99 -25.07 22.24 -18.66
C ILE A 99 -24.23 22.17 -17.38
N ILE A 100 -23.40 23.18 -17.15
CA ILE A 100 -22.67 23.34 -15.90
C ILE A 100 -23.66 23.71 -14.80
N HIS A 101 -23.85 22.81 -13.85
CA HIS A 101 -24.59 23.07 -12.62
C HIS A 101 -23.70 23.79 -11.58
N GLU A 102 -24.34 24.51 -10.67
CA GLU A 102 -23.71 25.33 -9.61
C GLU A 102 -22.96 26.57 -10.12
N PHE A 103 -22.72 27.54 -9.23
CA PHE A 103 -22.05 28.80 -9.59
C PHE A 103 -20.52 28.66 -9.68
N ASP A 104 -19.89 27.94 -8.74
CA ASP A 104 -18.43 27.82 -8.65
C ASP A 104 -17.74 27.25 -9.90
N PRO A 105 -18.28 26.21 -10.59
CA PRO A 105 -17.56 25.59 -11.71
C PRO A 105 -17.45 26.50 -12.95
N TRP A 106 -18.27 27.56 -13.07
CA TRP A 106 -18.16 28.55 -14.15
C TRP A 106 -16.80 29.25 -14.17
N PHE A 107 -16.20 29.52 -13.00
CA PHE A 107 -14.85 30.05 -12.93
C PHE A 107 -13.83 29.07 -13.51
N ASN A 108 -13.97 27.78 -13.19
CA ASN A 108 -13.08 26.72 -13.69
C ASN A 108 -13.20 26.54 -15.20
N TYR A 109 -14.42 26.58 -15.75
CA TYR A 109 -14.67 26.54 -17.20
C TYR A 109 -13.99 27.72 -17.91
N ARG A 110 -14.23 28.97 -17.47
CA ARG A 110 -13.60 30.16 -18.08
C ARG A 110 -12.07 30.12 -17.98
N ALA A 111 -11.54 29.57 -16.89
CA ALA A 111 -10.10 29.38 -16.73
C ALA A 111 -9.53 28.33 -17.71
N ALA A 112 -10.24 27.23 -17.96
CA ALA A 112 -9.88 26.25 -18.98
C ALA A 112 -10.00 26.82 -20.41
N GLU A 113 -11.03 27.63 -20.68
CA GLU A 113 -11.22 28.34 -21.95
C GLU A 113 -10.06 29.32 -22.24
N TYR A 114 -9.72 30.15 -21.26
CA TYR A 114 -8.56 31.05 -21.36
C TYR A 114 -7.25 30.28 -21.60
N MET A 115 -7.03 29.17 -20.88
CA MET A 115 -5.86 28.31 -21.06
C MET A 115 -5.82 27.62 -22.44
N SER A 116 -6.97 27.21 -22.97
CA SER A 116 -7.06 26.57 -24.29
C SER A 116 -6.71 27.55 -25.42
N ALA A 117 -7.17 28.80 -25.29
CA ALA A 117 -6.96 29.87 -26.26
C ALA A 117 -5.55 30.50 -26.20
N HIS A 118 -5.04 30.82 -25.01
CA HIS A 118 -3.78 31.56 -24.83
C HIS A 118 -2.58 30.65 -24.50
N GLY A 119 -2.84 29.39 -24.12
CA GLY A 119 -1.82 28.42 -23.74
C GLY A 119 -1.37 28.52 -22.27
N TRP A 120 -0.62 27.51 -21.85
CA TRP A 120 -0.19 27.30 -20.47
C TRP A 120 0.68 28.43 -19.91
N SER A 121 1.64 28.96 -20.69
CA SER A 121 2.53 30.04 -20.23
C SER A 121 1.75 31.32 -19.90
N ALA A 122 0.80 31.71 -20.76
CA ALA A 122 -0.04 32.89 -20.55
C ALA A 122 -1.03 32.73 -19.39
N PHE A 123 -1.38 31.49 -19.01
CA PHE A 123 -2.23 31.20 -17.86
C PHE A 123 -1.54 31.52 -16.53
N PHE A 124 -0.25 31.18 -16.37
CA PHE A 124 0.49 31.47 -15.14
C PHE A 124 0.74 32.96 -14.91
N SER A 125 0.81 33.76 -15.98
CA SER A 125 0.86 35.23 -15.91
C SER A 125 -0.53 35.90 -16.00
N TRP A 126 -1.62 35.14 -15.93
CA TRP A 126 -2.96 35.69 -16.17
C TRP A 126 -3.46 36.56 -15.02
N PHE A 127 -3.77 37.81 -15.35
CA PHE A 127 -4.51 38.74 -14.51
C PHE A 127 -5.91 38.97 -15.12
N ASP A 128 -6.95 38.76 -14.32
CA ASP A 128 -8.34 38.90 -14.73
C ASP A 128 -8.89 40.24 -14.25
N TYR A 129 -9.15 41.14 -15.19
CA TYR A 129 -9.73 42.46 -14.93
C TYR A 129 -11.26 42.44 -14.79
N MET A 130 -11.94 41.33 -15.11
CA MET A 130 -13.41 41.24 -15.06
C MET A 130 -13.94 40.78 -13.70
N SER A 131 -13.14 40.06 -12.91
CA SER A 131 -13.45 39.79 -11.50
C SER A 131 -13.04 40.99 -10.63
N TRP A 132 -13.77 41.25 -9.54
CA TRP A 132 -13.37 42.19 -8.48
C TRP A 132 -13.08 43.62 -8.98
N TYR A 133 -13.96 44.20 -9.81
CA TYR A 133 -13.84 45.60 -10.22
C TYR A 133 -13.81 46.55 -8.98
N PRO A 134 -12.90 47.55 -8.92
CA PRO A 134 -11.94 47.97 -9.93
C PRO A 134 -10.53 47.34 -9.82
N LEU A 135 -10.31 46.41 -8.89
CA LEU A 135 -8.97 45.88 -8.56
C LEU A 135 -8.49 44.77 -9.50
N GLY A 136 -9.39 43.92 -9.99
CA GLY A 136 -9.03 42.69 -10.71
C GLY A 136 -8.59 41.55 -9.79
N ARG A 137 -8.20 40.41 -10.37
CA ARG A 137 -7.66 39.24 -9.65
C ARG A 137 -6.46 38.63 -10.41
N PRO A 138 -5.30 38.41 -9.75
CA PRO A 138 -4.23 37.59 -10.32
C PRO A 138 -4.65 36.11 -10.27
N VAL A 139 -5.10 35.54 -11.40
CA VAL A 139 -5.60 34.16 -11.43
C VAL A 139 -4.46 33.16 -11.40
N GLY A 140 -3.39 33.41 -12.17
CA GLY A 140 -2.26 32.49 -12.33
C GLY A 140 -1.51 32.12 -11.05
N THR A 141 -1.57 32.97 -10.01
CA THR A 141 -0.96 32.72 -8.69
C THR A 141 -1.96 32.33 -7.59
N THR A 142 -3.27 32.48 -7.82
CA THR A 142 -4.33 32.23 -6.80
C THR A 142 -5.23 31.04 -7.12
N THR A 143 -4.89 30.24 -8.13
CA THR A 143 -5.70 29.09 -8.60
C THR A 143 -4.79 27.90 -8.88
N TYR A 144 -5.20 26.71 -8.44
CA TYR A 144 -4.50 25.47 -8.81
C TYR A 144 -4.85 25.08 -10.27
N PRO A 145 -3.89 25.07 -11.20
CA PRO A 145 -4.16 24.90 -12.63
C PRO A 145 -4.47 23.45 -13.05
N GLY A 146 -4.45 22.50 -12.11
CA GLY A 146 -4.49 21.07 -12.42
C GLY A 146 -5.75 20.66 -13.19
N LEU A 147 -6.92 21.16 -12.79
CA LEU A 147 -8.20 20.88 -13.44
C LEU A 147 -8.28 21.43 -14.86
N GLN A 148 -7.79 22.66 -15.06
CA GLN A 148 -7.79 23.32 -16.37
C GLN A 148 -6.80 22.62 -17.32
N LEU A 149 -5.63 22.23 -16.80
CA LEU A 149 -4.61 21.53 -17.57
C LEU A 149 -5.07 20.13 -17.99
N THR A 150 -5.72 19.36 -17.10
CA THR A 150 -6.27 18.05 -17.49
C THR A 150 -7.41 18.19 -18.50
N ALA A 151 -8.34 19.14 -18.30
CA ALA A 151 -9.43 19.38 -19.25
C ALA A 151 -8.91 19.75 -20.65
N VAL A 152 -7.98 20.71 -20.75
CA VAL A 152 -7.40 21.12 -22.05
C VAL A 152 -6.54 20.00 -22.67
N ALA A 153 -5.85 19.19 -21.87
CA ALA A 153 -5.11 18.03 -22.36
C ALA A 153 -6.04 16.96 -22.95
N ILE A 154 -7.15 16.63 -22.26
CA ILE A 154 -8.15 15.66 -22.75
C ILE A 154 -8.84 16.22 -24.01
N HIS A 155 -9.23 17.51 -24.03
CA HIS A 155 -9.82 18.15 -25.21
C HIS A 155 -8.94 18.03 -26.45
N ARG A 156 -7.65 18.34 -26.30
CA ARG A 156 -6.66 18.25 -27.39
C ARG A 156 -6.35 16.81 -27.78
N ALA A 157 -6.35 15.87 -26.83
CA ALA A 157 -6.17 14.44 -27.12
C ALA A 157 -7.36 13.85 -27.90
N LEU A 158 -8.60 14.20 -27.53
CA LEU A 158 -9.82 13.81 -28.25
C LEU A 158 -9.83 14.39 -29.68
N ALA A 159 -9.49 15.68 -29.83
CA ALA A 159 -9.36 16.31 -31.14
C ALA A 159 -8.29 15.63 -32.01
N ALA A 160 -7.13 15.27 -31.44
CA ALA A 160 -6.07 14.55 -32.14
C ALA A 160 -6.48 13.10 -32.49
N ALA A 161 -7.34 12.46 -31.69
CA ALA A 161 -7.93 11.15 -31.98
C ALA A 161 -9.09 11.21 -33.01
N GLY A 162 -9.41 12.39 -33.55
CA GLY A 162 -10.46 12.57 -34.56
C GLY A 162 -11.87 12.69 -34.00
N VAL A 163 -12.04 12.91 -32.68
CA VAL A 163 -13.34 13.13 -32.03
C VAL A 163 -13.47 14.60 -31.63
N PRO A 164 -13.97 15.48 -32.52
CA PRO A 164 -14.16 16.89 -32.21
C PRO A 164 -15.30 17.07 -31.20
N MET A 165 -14.98 17.72 -30.07
CA MET A 165 -15.92 17.99 -28.98
C MET A 165 -15.77 19.45 -28.51
N SER A 166 -16.84 20.06 -28.01
CA SER A 166 -16.80 21.37 -27.38
C SER A 166 -16.12 21.29 -26.01
N LEU A 167 -15.39 22.33 -25.60
CA LEU A 167 -14.66 22.35 -24.33
C LEU A 167 -15.55 22.15 -23.10
N ASN A 168 -16.84 22.53 -23.19
CA ASN A 168 -17.86 22.32 -22.15
C ASN A 168 -18.24 20.85 -21.92
N ASN A 169 -18.00 19.98 -22.90
CA ASN A 169 -18.47 18.59 -22.89
C ASN A 169 -17.35 17.57 -22.64
N VAL A 170 -16.11 18.04 -22.42
CA VAL A 170 -14.87 17.26 -22.22
C VAL A 170 -14.74 16.74 -20.79
#